data_AF-U1N0M8-F1
#
_entry.id   AF-U1N0M8-F1
#
_cell.length_a   1.000
_cell.length_b   1.000
_cell.length_c   1.000
_cell.angle_alpha   90.00
_cell.angle_beta   90.00
_cell.angle_gamma   90.00
#
_symmetry.space_group_name_H-M   'P 1'
#
loop_
_entity.id
_entity.type
_entity.pdbx_description
1 polymer ?
#
loop_
_entity_poly.entity_id
_entity_poly.type
_entity_poly.pdbx_seq_one_letter_code
_entity_poly.pdbx_strand_id
1 'polypeptide(L)'
;MCAATTGLTMASLSTYAILGCGSVGHAVADELVSEGKEVLIVDEDDDRVETLRDQDMDARQARIETDAVADAVTDRDVVLILAAGEAPTVQAVEKLRDRSTDQYIVARGSDPVSADRIREAGADVVINPSSVIADSALRALESGELEYKAQQLVAVIAGTDRRLGIRLHRSPDPDAIASATALQAIADSHDVEADIHYDGEIGHQENRAFVNLLGIDLTPTAEPDQPADGTTAVLDSTPMTGDA
;
A
#
# COMPACT_ATOMS: atom_id res chain seq x y z
N MET A 1 23.01 28.60 -16.59
CA MET A 1 23.80 27.92 -15.55
C MET A 1 22.87 26.91 -14.91
N CYS A 2 23.06 25.62 -15.25
CA CYS A 2 22.24 24.53 -14.74
C CYS A 2 22.58 24.26 -13.27
N ALA A 3 21.58 24.30 -12.41
CA ALA A 3 21.67 23.78 -11.05
C ALA A 3 21.83 22.25 -11.14
N ALA A 4 22.90 21.71 -10.56
CA ALA A 4 23.07 20.29 -10.41
C ALA A 4 22.19 19.83 -9.24
N THR A 5 21.18 19.02 -9.55
CA THR A 5 20.44 18.26 -8.54
C THR A 5 21.37 17.17 -8.02
N THR A 6 21.85 17.30 -6.78
CA THR A 6 22.64 16.27 -6.11
C THR A 6 21.74 15.07 -5.82
N GLY A 7 21.70 14.12 -6.76
CA GLY A 7 21.10 12.81 -6.53
C GLY A 7 22.02 11.98 -5.63
N LEU A 8 21.96 12.21 -4.31
CA LEU A 8 22.43 11.21 -3.35
C LEU A 8 21.46 10.02 -3.41
N THR A 9 21.94 8.88 -3.88
CA THR A 9 21.20 7.63 -3.74
C THR A 9 21.25 7.22 -2.28
N MET A 10 20.11 6.92 -1.64
CA MET A 10 20.01 6.46 -0.25
C MET A 10 20.99 5.32 0.10
N ALA A 11 21.42 4.52 -0.89
CA ALA A 11 22.40 3.45 -0.75
C ALA A 11 23.82 3.89 -0.34
N SER A 12 24.20 5.18 -0.48
CA SER A 12 25.49 5.70 -0.03
C SER A 12 25.43 6.40 1.33
N LEU A 13 24.23 6.59 1.89
CA LEU A 13 24.07 7.27 3.18
C LEU A 13 24.40 6.31 4.32
N SER A 14 25.24 6.77 5.24
CA SER A 14 25.74 5.92 6.33
C SER A 14 25.59 6.57 7.70
N THR A 15 25.34 7.88 7.76
CA THR A 15 25.23 8.63 9.01
C THR A 15 23.83 9.22 9.19
N TYR A 16 23.22 8.95 10.34
CA TYR A 16 21.84 9.28 10.66
C TYR A 16 21.77 10.06 11.97
N ALA A 17 20.81 10.97 12.06
CA ALA A 17 20.35 11.52 13.33
C ALA A 17 18.87 11.22 13.54
N ILE A 18 18.49 10.85 14.76
CA ILE A 18 17.08 10.70 15.17
C ILE A 18 16.80 11.69 16.30
N LEU A 19 15.95 12.68 16.03
CA LEU A 19 15.51 13.71 16.96
C LEU A 19 14.12 13.35 17.51
N GLY A 20 14.08 12.79 18.71
CA GLY A 20 12.91 12.22 19.37
C GLY A 20 12.82 10.71 19.20
N CYS A 21 13.28 9.96 20.19
CA CYS A 21 13.31 8.51 20.20
C CYS A 21 12.06 7.92 20.86
N GLY A 22 10.87 8.27 20.36
CA GLY A 22 9.61 7.62 20.74
C GLY A 22 9.63 6.10 20.51
N SER A 23 8.49 5.42 20.68
CA SER A 23 8.35 4.02 20.24
C SER A 23 8.78 3.82 18.77
N VAL A 24 8.40 4.75 17.90
CA VAL A 24 8.80 4.75 16.47
C VAL A 24 10.29 5.04 16.32
N GLY A 25 10.83 6.02 17.03
CA GLY A 25 12.25 6.38 16.92
C GLY A 25 13.18 5.26 17.40
N HIS A 26 12.78 4.54 18.46
CA HIS A 26 13.52 3.38 18.93
C HIS A 26 13.50 2.23 17.90
N ALA A 27 12.33 1.91 17.32
CA ALA A 27 12.25 0.88 16.29
C ALA A 27 13.10 1.20 15.05
N VAL A 28 13.15 2.47 14.65
CA VAL A 28 14.02 2.91 13.55
C VAL A 28 15.50 2.86 13.94
N ALA A 29 15.84 3.28 15.16
CA ALA A 29 17.21 3.23 15.67
C ALA A 29 17.75 1.79 15.72
N ASP A 30 16.96 0.86 16.26
CA ASP A 30 17.31 -0.56 16.39
C ASP A 30 17.62 -1.18 15.02
N GLU A 31 16.76 -0.96 14.03
CA GLU A 31 16.98 -1.47 12.67
C GLU A 31 18.25 -0.88 12.06
N LEU A 32 18.43 0.44 12.09
CA LEU A 32 19.60 1.10 11.50
C LEU A 32 20.92 0.67 12.16
N VAL A 33 20.93 0.53 13.49
CA VAL A 33 22.10 0.04 14.22
C VAL A 33 22.39 -1.42 13.87
N SER A 34 21.36 -2.26 13.72
CA SER A 34 21.52 -3.67 13.31
C SER A 34 22.10 -3.81 11.90
N GLU A 35 21.83 -2.86 11.01
CA GLU A 35 22.43 -2.75 9.68
C GLU A 35 23.86 -2.17 9.69
N GLY A 36 24.39 -1.82 10.87
CA GLY A 36 25.73 -1.26 11.03
C GLY A 36 25.85 0.21 10.62
N LYS A 37 24.74 0.97 10.64
CA LYS A 37 24.74 2.40 10.35
C LYS A 37 25.17 3.22 11.57
N GLU A 38 25.75 4.39 11.32
CA GLU A 38 26.11 5.34 12.38
C GLU A 38 24.88 6.19 12.73
N VAL A 39 24.33 6.02 13.94
CA VAL A 39 23.10 6.70 14.37
C VAL A 39 23.38 7.53 15.62
N LEU A 40 23.13 8.84 15.55
CA LEU A 40 23.09 9.72 16.73
C LEU A 40 21.62 9.97 17.12
N ILE A 41 21.28 9.68 18.36
CA ILE A 41 19.93 9.84 18.90
C ILE A 41 19.90 11.03 19.86
N VAL A 42 18.88 11.87 19.75
CA VAL A 42 18.62 12.97 20.67
C VAL A 42 17.19 12.86 21.19
N ASP A 43 17.01 12.86 22.50
CA ASP A 43 15.69 12.89 23.14
C ASP A 43 15.68 13.86 24.32
N GLU A 44 14.52 14.39 24.69
CA GLU A 44 14.40 15.28 25.86
C GLU A 44 14.28 14.51 27.18
N ASP A 45 13.81 13.26 27.10
CA ASP A 45 13.54 12.37 28.22
C ASP A 45 14.83 11.66 28.65
N ASP A 46 15.32 11.98 29.86
CA ASP A 46 16.57 11.44 30.40
C ASP A 46 16.51 9.93 30.62
N ASP A 47 15.38 9.43 31.16
CA ASP A 47 15.18 8.00 31.43
C ASP A 47 15.29 7.19 30.14
N ARG A 48 14.78 7.77 29.04
CA ARG A 48 14.87 7.17 27.71
C ARG A 48 16.28 7.19 27.16
N VAL A 49 16.99 8.31 27.30
CA VAL A 49 18.39 8.44 26.85
C VAL A 49 19.28 7.42 27.57
N GLU A 50 19.12 7.25 28.87
CA GLU A 50 19.86 6.25 29.65
C GLU A 50 19.53 4.83 29.18
N THR A 51 18.24 4.52 28.94
CA THR A 51 17.83 3.21 28.39
C THR A 51 18.47 2.90 27.03
N LEU A 52 18.58 3.90 26.15
CA LEU A 52 19.23 3.75 24.83
C LEU A 52 20.74 3.51 24.98
N ARG A 53 21.40 4.19 25.93
CA ARG A 53 22.82 3.99 26.23
C ARG A 53 23.12 2.61 26.81
N ASP A 54 22.22 2.09 27.66
CA ASP A 54 22.31 0.71 28.18
C ASP A 54 22.23 -0.34 27.07
N GLN A 55 21.72 0.03 25.89
CA GLN A 55 21.65 -0.78 24.67
C GLN A 55 22.80 -0.48 23.69
N ASP A 56 23.87 0.16 24.14
CA ASP A 56 25.04 0.56 23.35
C ASP A 56 24.73 1.53 22.18
N MET A 57 23.63 2.30 22.25
CA MET A 57 23.30 3.33 21.26
C MET A 57 23.91 4.71 21.61
N ASP A 58 24.34 5.50 20.62
CA ASP A 58 24.81 6.88 20.82
C ASP A 58 23.62 7.82 21.03
N ALA A 59 23.25 8.04 22.30
CA ALA A 59 22.12 8.90 22.67
C ALA A 59 22.54 10.10 23.54
N ARG A 60 21.88 11.25 23.33
CA ARG A 60 22.12 12.51 24.06
C ARG A 60 20.81 13.16 24.50
N GLN A 61 20.80 13.69 25.72
CA GLN A 61 19.67 14.44 26.22
C GLN A 61 19.70 15.88 25.70
N ALA A 62 18.70 16.28 24.91
CA ALA A 62 18.50 17.68 24.49
C ALA A 62 17.11 17.90 23.89
N ARG A 63 16.70 19.18 23.84
CA ARG A 63 15.56 19.61 23.03
C ARG A 63 15.97 19.80 21.57
N ILE A 64 15.10 19.36 20.66
CA ILE A 64 15.42 19.25 19.24
C ILE A 64 15.58 20.61 18.54
N GLU A 65 14.93 21.65 19.07
CA GLU A 65 14.93 23.01 18.54
C GLU A 65 16.12 23.85 19.02
N THR A 66 17.13 23.24 19.66
CA THR A 66 18.31 23.95 20.16
C THR A 66 19.41 24.05 19.12
N ASP A 67 20.17 25.14 19.14
CA ASP A 67 21.30 25.32 18.21
C ASP A 67 22.39 24.26 18.43
N ALA A 68 22.58 23.82 19.67
CA ALA A 68 23.51 22.75 20.01
C ALA A 68 23.16 21.42 19.32
N VAL A 69 21.86 21.11 19.15
CA VAL A 69 21.43 19.90 18.42
C VAL A 69 21.66 20.07 16.93
N ALA A 70 21.31 21.22 16.35
CA ALA A 70 21.55 21.48 14.93
C ALA A 70 23.04 21.39 14.57
N ASP A 71 23.91 21.94 15.42
CA ASP A 71 25.36 21.88 15.25
C ASP A 71 25.90 20.44 15.41
N ALA A 72 25.34 19.66 16.36
CA ALA A 72 25.77 18.28 16.62
C ALA A 72 25.41 17.28 15.51
N VAL A 73 24.42 17.60 14.67
CA VAL A 73 23.96 16.71 13.59
C VAL A 73 24.31 17.23 12.20
N THR A 74 25.09 18.32 12.07
CA THR A 74 25.42 18.94 10.78
C THR A 74 26.20 18.00 9.84
N ASP A 75 26.94 17.04 10.38
CA ASP A 75 27.71 16.03 9.65
C ASP A 75 26.90 14.78 9.25
N ARG A 76 25.59 14.76 9.53
CA ARG A 76 24.72 13.62 9.24
C ARG A 76 24.09 13.74 7.86
N ASP A 77 24.07 12.64 7.13
CA ASP A 77 23.44 12.57 5.81
C ASP A 77 21.91 12.71 5.91
N VAL A 78 21.31 12.04 6.90
CA VAL A 78 19.86 11.97 7.10
C VAL A 78 19.50 12.41 8.52
N VAL A 79 18.49 13.27 8.64
CA VAL A 79 17.95 13.69 9.94
C VAL A 79 16.46 13.33 10.01
N LEU A 80 16.10 12.48 10.97
CA LEU A 80 14.74 12.06 11.25
C LEU A 80 14.21 12.80 12.49
N ILE A 81 13.23 13.67 12.31
CA ILE A 81 12.58 14.42 13.39
C ILE A 81 11.27 13.73 13.74
N LEU A 82 11.29 12.91 14.79
CA LEU A 82 10.18 12.06 15.23
C LEU A 82 9.54 12.53 16.55
N ALA A 83 10.16 13.52 17.21
CA ALA A 83 9.62 14.20 18.37
C ALA A 83 8.21 14.75 18.08
N ALA A 84 7.38 14.80 19.12
CA ALA A 84 6.05 15.36 19.00
C ALA A 84 6.09 16.89 19.11
N GLY A 85 5.19 17.56 18.41
CA GLY A 85 5.00 18.99 18.50
C GLY A 85 5.43 19.71 17.22
N GLU A 86 4.51 20.49 16.69
CA GLU A 86 4.74 21.24 15.47
C GLU A 86 5.78 22.35 15.65
N ALA A 87 5.62 23.22 16.65
CA ALA A 87 6.50 24.37 16.82
C ALA A 87 7.97 23.98 17.07
N PRO A 88 8.30 22.95 17.88
CA PRO A 88 9.66 22.43 17.99
C PRO A 88 10.18 21.84 16.67
N THR A 89 9.32 21.13 15.93
CA THR A 89 9.71 20.52 14.64
C THR A 89 10.06 21.58 13.60
N VAL A 90 9.20 22.59 13.42
CA VAL A 90 9.46 23.70 12.49
C VAL A 90 10.77 24.41 12.83
N GLN A 91 10.97 24.78 14.11
CA GLN A 91 12.21 25.44 14.54
C GLN A 91 13.45 24.56 14.35
N ALA A 92 13.35 23.25 14.59
CA ALA A 92 14.46 22.33 14.34
C ALA A 92 14.80 22.27 12.85
N VAL A 93 13.80 22.17 11.97
CA VAL A 93 14.00 22.15 10.51
C VAL A 93 14.65 23.46 10.03
N GLU A 94 14.12 24.62 10.44
CA GLU A 94 14.69 25.93 10.09
C GLU A 94 16.16 26.02 10.52
N LYS A 95 16.45 25.62 11.75
CA LYS A 95 17.82 25.62 12.26
C LYS A 95 18.73 24.70 11.47
N LEU A 96 18.30 23.49 11.12
CA LEU A 96 19.10 22.57 10.31
C LEU A 96 19.40 23.17 8.92
N ARG A 97 18.40 23.80 8.29
CA ARG A 97 18.55 24.46 6.99
C ARG A 97 19.45 25.69 7.01
N ASP A 98 19.56 26.38 8.14
CA ASP A 98 20.55 27.44 8.32
C ASP A 98 22.01 26.93 8.30
N ARG A 99 22.25 25.65 8.64
CA ARG A 99 23.61 25.05 8.66
C ARG A 99 23.93 24.29 7.38
N SER A 100 22.96 23.58 6.82
CA SER A 100 23.17 22.72 5.66
C SER A 100 21.92 22.59 4.78
N THR A 101 22.13 22.67 3.48
CA THR A 101 21.10 22.38 2.47
C THR A 101 21.18 20.96 1.92
N ASP A 102 22.20 20.19 2.30
CA ASP A 102 22.51 18.89 1.68
C ASP A 102 21.90 17.70 2.45
N GLN A 103 21.54 17.91 3.71
CA GLN A 103 20.93 16.85 4.54
C GLN A 103 19.54 16.48 4.04
N TYR A 104 19.23 15.18 4.07
CA TYR A 104 17.88 14.70 3.83
C TYR A 104 17.08 14.70 5.13
N ILE A 105 16.09 15.58 5.24
CA ILE A 105 15.30 15.82 6.46
C ILE A 105 13.92 15.17 6.31
N VAL A 106 13.66 14.17 7.16
CA VAL A 106 12.35 13.55 7.32
C VAL A 106 11.75 14.01 8.63
N ALA A 107 10.57 14.61 8.60
CA ALA A 107 9.93 15.15 9.80
C ALA A 107 8.54 14.56 10.02
N ARG A 108 8.15 14.47 11.30
CA ARG A 108 6.80 14.06 11.72
C ARG A 108 5.86 15.26 11.72
N GLY A 109 4.75 15.16 10.99
CA GLY A 109 3.60 16.06 11.09
C GLY A 109 2.49 15.49 11.99
N SER A 110 1.69 16.35 12.61
CA SER A 110 0.52 15.94 13.41
C SER A 110 -0.79 15.95 12.61
N ASP A 111 -0.86 16.79 11.59
CA ASP A 111 -2.07 17.11 10.83
C ASP A 111 -1.67 17.72 9.46
N PRO A 112 -2.60 17.86 8.50
CA PRO A 112 -2.28 18.42 7.18
C PRO A 112 -1.72 19.84 7.23
N VAL A 113 -2.20 20.70 8.15
CA VAL A 113 -1.77 22.10 8.24
C VAL A 113 -0.35 22.20 8.79
N SER A 114 -0.02 21.39 9.79
CA SER A 114 1.36 21.30 10.28
C SER A 114 2.31 20.70 9.25
N ALA A 115 1.84 19.75 8.45
CA ALA A 115 2.66 19.16 7.40
C ALA A 115 3.11 20.20 6.37
N ASP A 116 2.24 21.12 5.97
CA ASP A 116 2.59 22.19 5.03
C ASP A 116 3.62 23.16 5.64
N ARG A 117 3.42 23.59 6.89
CA ARG A 117 4.39 24.45 7.58
C ARG A 117 5.77 23.80 7.75
N ILE A 118 5.82 22.51 8.04
CA ILE A 118 7.09 21.76 8.16
C ILE A 118 7.80 21.63 6.80
N ARG A 119 7.05 21.46 5.69
CA ARG A 119 7.62 21.49 4.34
C ARG A 119 8.14 22.87 3.96
N GLU A 120 7.38 23.92 4.27
CA GLU A 120 7.77 25.32 4.04
C GLU A 120 9.05 25.69 4.81
N ALA A 121 9.21 25.16 6.03
CA ALA A 121 10.44 25.29 6.81
C ALA A 121 11.66 24.61 6.17
N GLY A 122 11.42 23.66 5.26
CA GLY A 122 12.46 23.02 4.44
C GLY A 122 12.64 21.52 4.65
N ALA A 123 11.71 20.81 5.28
CA ALA A 123 11.77 19.34 5.36
C ALA A 123 11.56 18.72 3.97
N ASP A 124 12.33 17.68 3.62
CA ASP A 124 12.21 16.98 2.34
C ASP A 124 10.99 16.06 2.31
N VAL A 125 10.70 15.41 3.44
CA VAL A 125 9.54 14.53 3.61
C VAL A 125 8.86 14.84 4.92
N VAL A 126 7.53 14.87 4.90
CA VAL A 126 6.72 14.94 6.12
C VAL A 126 5.82 13.72 6.22
N ILE A 127 6.00 12.95 7.30
CA ILE A 127 5.22 11.77 7.63
C ILE A 127 4.13 12.18 8.61
N ASN A 128 2.87 11.89 8.28
CA ASN A 128 1.75 12.03 9.22
C ASN A 128 1.35 10.64 9.75
N PRO A 129 1.68 10.29 11.02
CA PRO A 129 1.39 8.98 11.57
C PRO A 129 -0.09 8.61 11.54
N SER A 130 -0.99 9.59 11.77
CA SER A 130 -2.43 9.36 11.77
C SER A 130 -2.93 8.94 10.40
N SER A 131 -2.43 9.58 9.33
CA SER A 131 -2.74 9.21 7.96
C SER A 131 -2.20 7.83 7.60
N VAL A 132 -0.95 7.53 7.97
CA VAL A 132 -0.34 6.22 7.69
C VAL A 132 -1.11 5.08 8.36
N ILE A 133 -1.51 5.26 9.63
CA ILE A 133 -2.30 4.24 10.36
C ILE A 133 -3.69 4.11 9.74
N ALA A 134 -4.35 5.20 9.39
CA ALA A 134 -5.66 5.18 8.76
C ALA A 134 -5.62 4.43 7.41
N ASP A 135 -4.66 4.74 6.55
CA ASP A 135 -4.48 4.08 5.26
C ASP A 135 -4.18 2.59 5.44
N SER A 136 -3.37 2.22 6.43
CA SER A 136 -3.09 0.82 6.75
C SER A 136 -4.34 0.08 7.23
N ALA A 137 -5.18 0.72 8.06
CA ALA A 137 -6.42 0.12 8.55
C ALA A 137 -7.44 -0.07 7.42
N LEU A 138 -7.58 0.92 6.53
CA LEU A 138 -8.46 0.82 5.36
C LEU A 138 -8.04 -0.34 4.44
N ARG A 139 -6.75 -0.47 4.14
CA ARG A 139 -6.23 -1.59 3.33
C ARG A 139 -6.46 -2.95 3.98
N ALA A 140 -6.33 -3.04 5.30
CA ALA A 140 -6.60 -4.27 6.03
C ALA A 140 -8.08 -4.66 5.96
N LEU A 141 -8.99 -3.67 6.07
CA LEU A 141 -10.42 -3.89 5.91
C LEU A 141 -10.77 -4.33 4.49
N GLU A 142 -10.27 -3.64 3.47
CA GLU A 142 -10.46 -4.02 2.05
C GLU A 142 -9.98 -5.44 1.77
N SER A 143 -8.80 -5.81 2.29
CA SER A 143 -8.23 -7.15 2.14
C SER A 143 -9.11 -8.21 2.81
N GLY A 144 -9.58 -7.93 4.03
CA GLY A 144 -10.47 -8.84 4.76
C GLY A 144 -11.84 -9.01 4.09
N GLU A 145 -12.40 -7.94 3.53
CA GLU A 145 -13.65 -8.01 2.75
C GLU A 145 -13.49 -8.85 1.48
N LEU A 146 -12.39 -8.69 0.75
CA LEU A 146 -12.09 -9.48 -0.44
C LEU A 146 -11.88 -10.95 -0.10
N GLU A 147 -11.12 -11.25 0.96
CA GLU A 147 -10.92 -12.62 1.42
C GLU A 147 -12.24 -13.28 1.83
N TYR A 148 -13.09 -12.57 2.56
CA TYR A 148 -14.42 -13.05 2.94
C TYR A 148 -15.30 -13.34 1.72
N LYS A 149 -15.34 -12.43 0.73
CA LYS A 149 -16.09 -12.65 -0.52
C LYS A 149 -15.53 -13.82 -1.33
N ALA A 150 -14.22 -13.98 -1.39
CA ALA A 150 -13.57 -15.10 -2.05
C ALA A 150 -13.95 -16.44 -1.38
N GLN A 151 -13.91 -16.49 -0.04
CA GLN A 151 -14.36 -17.68 0.72
C GLN A 151 -15.84 -17.99 0.49
N GLN A 152 -16.71 -16.96 0.43
CA GLN A 152 -18.12 -17.15 0.09
C GLN A 152 -18.30 -17.71 -1.33
N LEU A 153 -17.58 -17.19 -2.31
CA LEU A 153 -17.61 -17.71 -3.68
C LEU A 153 -17.19 -19.18 -3.72
N VAL A 154 -16.06 -19.52 -3.08
CA VAL A 154 -15.58 -20.91 -2.98
C VAL A 154 -16.61 -21.81 -2.29
N ALA A 155 -17.25 -21.34 -1.21
CA ALA A 155 -18.28 -22.11 -0.51
C ALA A 155 -19.51 -22.38 -1.41
N VAL A 156 -19.92 -21.41 -2.23
CA VAL A 156 -21.00 -21.60 -3.21
C VAL A 156 -20.60 -22.60 -4.30
N ILE A 157 -19.38 -22.49 -4.83
CA ILE A 157 -18.87 -23.42 -5.85
C ILE A 157 -18.80 -24.83 -5.29
N ALA A 158 -18.13 -25.04 -4.15
CA ALA A 158 -17.96 -26.35 -3.53
C ALA A 158 -19.28 -26.98 -3.05
N GLY A 159 -20.32 -26.17 -2.82
CA GLY A 159 -21.67 -26.64 -2.51
C GLY A 159 -22.50 -27.07 -3.73
N THR A 160 -21.93 -27.06 -4.93
CA THR A 160 -22.64 -27.42 -6.17
C THR A 160 -22.79 -28.93 -6.30
N ASP A 161 -24.04 -29.42 -6.29
CA ASP A 161 -24.34 -30.87 -6.35
C ASP A 161 -24.04 -31.53 -7.71
N ARG A 162 -24.02 -30.74 -8.80
CA ARG A 162 -23.84 -31.22 -10.18
C ARG A 162 -22.72 -30.46 -10.89
N ARG A 163 -23.06 -29.59 -11.85
CA ARG A 163 -22.10 -28.78 -12.63
C ARG A 163 -22.41 -27.31 -12.45
N LEU A 164 -21.38 -26.48 -12.45
CA LEU A 164 -21.51 -25.02 -12.40
C LEU A 164 -21.79 -24.48 -13.80
N GLY A 165 -22.97 -23.94 -14.03
CA GLY A 165 -23.28 -23.24 -15.28
C GLY A 165 -22.78 -21.79 -15.23
N ILE A 166 -21.82 -21.41 -16.08
CA ILE A 166 -21.36 -20.02 -16.20
C ILE A 166 -22.06 -19.39 -17.42
N ARG A 167 -22.79 -18.30 -17.22
CA ARG A 167 -23.60 -17.64 -18.24
C ARG A 167 -23.04 -16.25 -18.57
N LEU A 168 -22.75 -16.05 -19.85
CA LEU A 168 -22.35 -14.80 -20.46
C LEU A 168 -23.53 -14.21 -21.25
N HIS A 169 -23.71 -12.88 -21.22
CA HIS A 169 -24.70 -12.21 -22.04
C HIS A 169 -24.32 -12.22 -23.53
N ARG A 170 -25.23 -11.77 -24.40
CA ARG A 170 -25.02 -11.69 -25.85
C ARG A 170 -23.81 -10.86 -26.22
N SER A 171 -22.98 -11.39 -27.12
CA SER A 171 -21.76 -10.77 -27.63
C SER A 171 -20.77 -10.39 -26.51
N PRO A 172 -20.28 -11.37 -25.72
CA PRO A 172 -19.42 -11.09 -24.58
C PRO A 172 -18.12 -10.42 -25.02
N ASP A 173 -17.68 -9.46 -24.21
CA ASP A 173 -16.40 -8.78 -24.38
C ASP A 173 -15.25 -9.66 -23.85
N PRO A 174 -13.98 -9.28 -24.11
CA PRO A 174 -12.83 -10.05 -23.64
C PRO A 174 -12.79 -10.20 -22.11
N ASP A 175 -13.29 -9.23 -21.35
CA ASP A 175 -13.26 -9.23 -19.88
C ASP A 175 -14.27 -10.22 -19.30
N ALA A 176 -15.45 -10.32 -19.89
CA ALA A 176 -16.45 -11.32 -19.56
C ALA A 176 -15.96 -12.74 -19.88
N ILE A 177 -15.35 -12.94 -21.06
CA ILE A 177 -14.75 -14.23 -21.45
C ILE A 177 -13.61 -14.61 -20.49
N ALA A 178 -12.73 -13.67 -20.15
CA ALA A 178 -11.63 -13.90 -19.21
C ALA A 178 -12.16 -14.24 -17.80
N SER A 179 -13.17 -13.52 -17.33
CA SER A 179 -13.80 -13.78 -16.02
C SER A 179 -14.49 -15.14 -15.96
N ALA A 180 -15.17 -15.56 -17.04
CA ALA A 180 -15.77 -16.88 -17.13
C ALA A 180 -14.72 -17.99 -17.10
N THR A 181 -13.63 -17.81 -17.86
CA THR A 181 -12.52 -18.77 -17.90
C THR A 181 -11.83 -18.86 -16.54
N ALA A 182 -11.65 -17.72 -15.85
CA ALA A 182 -11.09 -17.70 -14.50
C ALA A 182 -12.01 -18.42 -13.50
N LEU A 183 -13.32 -18.20 -13.58
CA LEU A 183 -14.29 -18.87 -12.71
C LEU A 183 -14.35 -20.39 -12.96
N GLN A 184 -14.24 -20.82 -14.22
CA GLN A 184 -14.11 -22.24 -14.58
C GLN A 184 -12.86 -22.84 -13.95
N ALA A 185 -11.70 -22.19 -14.07
CA ALA A 185 -10.46 -22.66 -13.45
C ALA A 185 -10.52 -22.72 -11.90
N ILE A 186 -11.24 -21.78 -11.27
CA ILE A 186 -11.49 -21.81 -9.83
C ILE A 186 -12.36 -23.03 -9.47
N ALA A 187 -13.43 -23.28 -10.22
CA ALA A 187 -14.29 -24.44 -10.01
C ALA A 187 -13.52 -25.77 -10.15
N ASP A 188 -12.70 -25.88 -11.19
CA ASP A 188 -11.84 -27.05 -11.43
C ASP A 188 -10.87 -27.28 -10.26
N SER A 189 -10.31 -26.22 -9.67
CA SER A 189 -9.42 -26.32 -8.50
C SER A 189 -10.11 -26.84 -7.23
N HIS A 190 -11.44 -26.87 -7.23
CA HIS A 190 -12.29 -27.41 -6.17
C HIS A 190 -13.04 -28.67 -6.62
N ASP A 191 -12.57 -29.34 -7.68
CA ASP A 191 -13.15 -30.56 -8.25
C ASP A 191 -14.61 -30.41 -8.71
N VAL A 192 -15.02 -29.19 -9.12
CA VAL A 192 -16.36 -28.89 -9.64
C VAL A 192 -16.26 -28.60 -11.14
N GLU A 193 -16.88 -29.44 -11.96
CA GLU A 193 -16.96 -29.20 -13.40
C GLU A 193 -17.84 -27.97 -13.71
N ALA A 194 -17.34 -27.08 -14.56
CA ALA A 194 -18.06 -25.89 -15.00
C ALA A 194 -18.13 -25.78 -16.52
N ASP A 195 -19.30 -25.41 -17.05
CA ASP A 195 -19.51 -25.17 -18.48
C ASP A 195 -19.79 -23.68 -18.72
N ILE A 196 -19.10 -23.08 -19.69
CA ILE A 196 -19.31 -21.68 -20.08
C ILE A 196 -20.28 -21.61 -21.25
N HIS A 197 -21.31 -20.80 -21.07
CA HIS A 197 -22.39 -20.62 -22.01
C HIS A 197 -22.61 -19.15 -22.33
N TYR A 198 -22.97 -18.84 -23.57
CA TYR A 198 -23.26 -17.47 -23.99
C TYR A 198 -24.52 -17.40 -24.86
N ASP A 199 -25.18 -16.24 -24.84
CA ASP A 199 -26.39 -16.03 -25.63
C ASP A 199 -26.09 -15.52 -27.04
N GLY A 200 -26.75 -16.09 -28.06
CA GLY A 200 -26.65 -15.60 -29.44
C GLY A 200 -25.30 -15.87 -30.11
N GLU A 201 -24.66 -14.83 -30.67
CA GLU A 201 -23.40 -14.92 -31.40
C GLU A 201 -22.31 -14.04 -30.77
N ILE A 202 -21.05 -14.46 -30.89
CA ILE A 202 -19.89 -13.63 -30.56
C ILE A 202 -19.72 -12.61 -31.69
N GLY A 203 -20.16 -11.37 -31.46
CA GLY A 203 -20.30 -10.35 -32.51
C GLY A 203 -18.98 -9.96 -33.18
N HIS A 204 -17.95 -9.69 -32.38
CA HIS A 204 -16.64 -9.23 -32.88
C HIS A 204 -15.77 -10.38 -33.39
N GLN A 205 -15.16 -10.21 -34.56
CA GLN A 205 -14.31 -11.25 -35.17
C GLN A 205 -13.05 -11.48 -34.32
N GLU A 206 -12.58 -10.42 -33.66
CA GLU A 206 -11.45 -10.39 -32.75
C GLU A 206 -11.70 -11.29 -31.53
N ASN A 207 -12.88 -11.19 -30.91
CA ASN A 207 -13.23 -12.03 -29.76
C ASN A 207 -13.37 -13.50 -30.18
N ARG A 208 -13.91 -13.78 -31.38
CA ARG A 208 -13.93 -15.15 -31.94
C ARG A 208 -12.52 -15.69 -32.17
N ALA A 209 -11.62 -14.88 -32.72
CA ALA A 209 -10.23 -15.27 -32.91
C ALA A 209 -9.53 -15.53 -31.56
N PHE A 210 -9.80 -14.69 -30.56
CA PHE A 210 -9.27 -14.83 -29.20
C PHE A 210 -9.67 -16.16 -28.55
N VAL A 211 -10.98 -16.48 -28.55
CA VAL A 211 -11.53 -17.74 -28.03
C VAL A 211 -10.91 -18.94 -28.73
N ASN A 212 -10.84 -18.92 -30.06
CA ASN A 212 -10.29 -20.02 -30.84
C ASN A 212 -8.78 -20.21 -30.61
N LEU A 213 -8.02 -19.13 -30.52
CA LEU A 213 -6.56 -19.17 -30.33
C LEU A 213 -6.20 -19.71 -28.94
N LEU A 214 -6.98 -19.35 -27.92
CA LEU A 214 -6.78 -19.81 -26.55
C LEU A 214 -7.45 -21.16 -26.23
N GLY A 215 -8.27 -21.69 -27.15
CA GLY A 215 -8.98 -22.95 -26.96
C GLY A 215 -10.01 -22.89 -25.84
N ILE A 216 -10.70 -21.75 -25.70
CA ILE A 216 -11.74 -21.57 -24.67
C ILE A 216 -13.05 -22.22 -25.15
N ASP A 217 -13.55 -23.20 -24.39
CA ASP A 217 -14.78 -23.92 -24.73
C ASP A 217 -16.02 -23.10 -24.36
N LEU A 218 -16.54 -22.34 -25.32
CA LEU A 218 -17.78 -21.57 -25.20
C LEU A 218 -18.94 -22.26 -25.91
N THR A 219 -20.02 -22.55 -25.19
CA THR A 219 -21.20 -23.21 -25.77
C THR A 219 -22.35 -22.22 -25.98
N PRO A 220 -22.87 -22.06 -27.21
CA PRO A 220 -24.04 -21.21 -27.43
C PRO A 220 -25.29 -21.81 -26.76
N THR A 221 -26.04 -20.99 -26.04
CA THR A 221 -27.30 -21.38 -25.37
C THR A 221 -28.47 -21.33 -26.36
N ALA A 222 -29.29 -22.39 -26.41
CA ALA A 222 -30.51 -22.43 -27.22
C ALA A 222 -31.75 -21.83 -26.52
N GLU A 223 -31.77 -21.83 -25.18
CA GLU A 223 -32.83 -21.28 -24.33
C GLU A 223 -32.23 -20.32 -23.27
N PRO A 224 -32.17 -19.01 -23.53
CA PRO A 224 -31.48 -18.04 -22.66
C PRO A 224 -32.09 -17.91 -21.25
N ASP A 225 -33.38 -18.22 -21.10
CA ASP A 225 -34.11 -18.09 -19.82
C ASP A 225 -34.18 -19.38 -18.99
N GLN A 226 -33.55 -20.48 -19.44
CA GLN A 226 -33.59 -21.74 -18.69
C GLN A 226 -32.47 -21.77 -17.64
N PRO A 227 -32.81 -21.76 -16.33
CA PRO A 227 -31.80 -21.89 -15.28
C PRO A 227 -31.06 -23.22 -15.48
N ALA A 228 -29.71 -23.17 -15.40
CA ALA A 228 -28.94 -24.41 -15.44
C ALA A 228 -29.33 -25.28 -14.24
N ASP A 229 -29.19 -26.57 -14.43
CA ASP A 229 -29.64 -27.59 -13.51
C ASP A 229 -28.68 -27.66 -12.30
N GLY A 230 -28.76 -26.69 -11.37
CA GLY A 230 -27.83 -26.54 -10.24
C GLY A 230 -27.40 -25.08 -9.99
N THR A 231 -26.17 -24.88 -9.56
CA THR A 231 -25.59 -23.55 -9.33
C THR A 231 -25.33 -22.86 -10.67
N THR A 232 -25.78 -21.62 -10.81
CA THR A 232 -25.54 -20.80 -12.00
C THR A 232 -24.82 -19.51 -11.61
N ALA A 233 -23.70 -19.22 -12.27
CA ALA A 233 -23.00 -17.94 -12.18
C ALA A 233 -23.34 -17.10 -13.42
N VAL A 234 -23.75 -15.84 -13.21
CA VAL A 234 -24.08 -14.92 -14.29
C VAL A 234 -23.04 -13.80 -14.29
N LEU A 235 -22.43 -13.54 -15.45
CA LEU A 235 -21.42 -12.52 -15.63
C LEU A 235 -21.92 -11.45 -16.58
N ASP A 236 -21.61 -10.19 -16.26
CA ASP A 236 -21.99 -9.02 -17.05
C ASP A 236 -23.49 -8.97 -17.40
N SER A 237 -24.35 -9.26 -16.40
CA SER A 237 -25.78 -9.06 -16.52
C SER A 237 -26.15 -7.64 -16.13
N THR A 238 -26.65 -6.85 -17.08
CA THR A 238 -27.50 -5.71 -16.72
C THR A 238 -28.76 -6.24 -16.03
N PRO A 239 -29.17 -5.69 -14.87
CA PRO A 239 -30.42 -6.11 -14.25
C PRO A 239 -31.55 -5.91 -15.25
N MET A 240 -32.31 -6.97 -15.49
CA MET A 240 -33.54 -6.93 -16.29
C MET A 240 -34.46 -5.89 -15.67
N THR A 241 -34.45 -4.67 -16.21
CA THR A 241 -35.48 -3.69 -15.90
C THR A 241 -36.72 -4.21 -16.59
N GLY A 242 -37.62 -4.81 -15.81
CA GLY A 242 -38.86 -5.36 -16.31
C GLY A 242 -39.69 -4.24 -16.93
N ASP A 243 -39.80 -4.24 -18.26
CA ASP A 243 -40.85 -3.51 -18.96
C ASP A 243 -42.16 -4.29 -18.78
N ALA A 244 -43.06 -3.68 -18.02
CA ALA A 244 -44.46 -4.07 -17.87
C ALA A 244 -45.32 -3.47 -19.00
#